data_AF-A0A2S9PPE2-F1
#
_entry.id   AF-A0A2S9PPE2-F1
#
_cell.length_a   1.000
_cell.length_b   1.000
_cell.length_c   1.000
_cell.angle_alpha   90.00
_cell.angle_beta   90.00
_cell.angle_gamma   90.00
#
_symmetry.space_group_name_H-M   'P 1'
#
loop_
_entity.id
_entity.type
_entity.pdbx_description
1 polymer ?
#
loop_
_entity_poly.entity_id
_entity_poly.type
_entity_poly.pdbx_seq_one_letter_code
_entity_poly.pdbx_strand_id
1 'polypeptide(L)'
;QPWRTACPAGHPLTGPAAGWLGATRCPTGEATTCRTGPARVPALVTALLCALLAAATGPRPELAAWLAAAPVAVVLASVDAAVHRLPDPLTLPLAAGLPALLGAAALLPGHAGSWTGALLGAAALGAGYAVLFLVNPAGLGFGDVKLAPALGAALGWYGWDVLFAGAFAGFLLGGAYGLALVLLRRADRRSAIPFGPFMLGGALLGVLLGALSANP
;
A
#
# COMPACT_ATOMS: atom_id res chain seq x y z
N GLN A 1 -7.29 -16.05 -8.55
CA GLN A 1 -6.43 -16.78 -9.50
C GLN A 1 -5.04 -16.87 -8.89
N PRO A 2 -4.35 -18.02 -8.99
CA PRO A 2 -2.99 -18.17 -8.49
C PRO A 2 -2.04 -17.22 -9.24
N TRP A 3 -0.97 -16.82 -8.56
CA TRP A 3 0.11 -16.02 -9.14
C TRP A 3 0.65 -16.71 -10.40
N ARG A 4 0.94 -15.96 -11.46
CA ARG A 4 1.54 -16.53 -12.67
C ARG A 4 2.97 -16.94 -12.33
N THR A 5 3.20 -18.25 -12.25
CA THR A 5 4.53 -18.85 -12.11
C THR A 5 5.18 -19.11 -13.46
N ALA A 6 4.49 -18.82 -14.57
CA ALA A 6 4.97 -19.04 -15.92
C ALA A 6 4.80 -17.82 -16.83
N CYS A 7 5.77 -17.66 -17.73
CA CYS A 7 5.78 -16.71 -18.85
C CYS A 7 4.57 -16.96 -19.79
N PRO A 8 4.13 -15.97 -20.60
CA PRO A 8 3.15 -16.18 -21.67
C PRO A 8 3.44 -17.37 -22.60
N ALA A 9 4.72 -17.75 -22.75
CA ALA A 9 5.17 -18.91 -23.51
C ALA A 9 5.16 -20.24 -22.71
N GLY A 10 4.69 -20.24 -21.46
CA GLY A 10 4.59 -21.45 -20.62
C GLY A 10 5.84 -21.80 -19.81
N HIS A 11 6.94 -21.05 -19.95
CA HIS A 11 8.18 -21.31 -19.20
C HIS A 11 8.07 -20.90 -17.72
N PRO A 12 8.58 -21.68 -16.76
CA PRO A 12 8.61 -21.29 -15.36
C PRO A 12 9.47 -20.03 -15.18
N LEU A 13 8.91 -19.03 -14.50
CA LEU A 13 9.64 -17.83 -14.11
C LEU A 13 10.60 -18.21 -12.98
N THR A 14 11.89 -18.04 -13.23
CA THR A 14 12.94 -18.32 -12.23
C THR A 14 13.52 -17.02 -11.68
N GLY A 15 13.87 -17.04 -10.40
CA GLY A 15 14.38 -15.89 -9.65
C GLY A 15 14.28 -16.08 -8.13
N PRO A 16 14.85 -15.19 -7.31
CA PRO A 16 14.71 -15.26 -5.87
C PRO A 16 13.22 -15.24 -5.49
N ALA A 17 12.81 -16.16 -4.62
CA ALA A 17 11.41 -16.40 -4.25
C ALA A 17 10.48 -16.60 -5.47
N ALA A 18 10.90 -17.41 -6.47
CA ALA A 18 10.13 -17.70 -7.68
C ALA A 18 9.75 -16.45 -8.51
N GLY A 19 10.62 -15.44 -8.48
CA GLY A 19 10.42 -14.18 -9.20
C GLY A 19 9.69 -13.09 -8.42
N TRP A 20 9.44 -13.30 -7.13
CA TRP A 20 8.91 -12.28 -6.22
C TRP A 20 9.91 -11.17 -5.90
N LEU A 21 11.21 -11.49 -5.90
CA LEU A 21 12.26 -10.56 -5.56
C LEU A 21 13.20 -10.38 -6.76
N GLY A 22 13.18 -9.19 -7.34
CA GLY A 22 14.07 -8.82 -8.45
C GLY A 22 13.54 -9.19 -9.84
N ALA A 23 14.41 -9.12 -10.83
CA ALA A 23 14.04 -9.42 -12.22
C ALA A 23 13.77 -10.92 -12.39
N THR A 24 12.54 -11.28 -12.74
CA THR A 24 12.23 -12.64 -13.19
C THR A 24 12.96 -12.92 -14.49
N ARG A 25 13.66 -14.05 -14.56
CA ARG A 25 14.34 -14.46 -15.81
C ARG A 25 13.60 -15.63 -16.42
N CYS A 26 13.45 -15.58 -17.73
CA CYS A 26 13.09 -16.76 -18.52
C CYS A 26 14.40 -17.50 -18.82
N PRO A 27 14.55 -18.80 -18.49
CA PRO A 27 15.79 -19.54 -18.73
C PRO A 27 16.21 -19.60 -20.20
N THR A 28 15.24 -19.50 -21.12
CA THR A 28 15.41 -19.73 -22.56
C THR A 28 15.80 -18.52 -23.39
N GLY A 29 16.11 -17.36 -22.79
CA GLY A 29 16.96 -16.35 -23.43
C GLY A 29 16.51 -15.71 -24.76
N GLU A 30 15.29 -15.94 -25.27
CA GLU A 30 14.78 -15.19 -26.44
C GLU A 30 14.37 -13.78 -26.00
N ALA A 31 15.35 -12.88 -26.08
CA ALA A 31 15.49 -11.63 -25.33
C ALA A 31 14.57 -10.46 -25.75
N THR A 32 13.62 -10.66 -26.68
CA THR A 32 12.80 -9.55 -27.20
C THR A 32 11.41 -9.48 -26.57
N THR A 33 10.80 -10.63 -26.23
CA THR A 33 9.42 -10.73 -25.71
C THR A 33 9.34 -11.00 -24.20
N CYS A 34 10.42 -11.47 -23.58
CA CYS A 34 10.46 -11.83 -22.15
C CYS A 34 11.05 -10.73 -21.26
N ARG A 35 10.96 -9.46 -21.67
CA ARG A 35 11.41 -8.32 -20.86
C ARG A 35 10.30 -8.01 -19.85
N THR A 36 10.34 -8.66 -18.68
CA THR A 36 9.58 -8.12 -17.54
C THR A 36 10.00 -6.68 -17.33
N GLY A 37 9.01 -5.79 -17.31
CA GLY A 37 9.14 -4.33 -17.44
C GLY A 37 10.07 -3.66 -16.42
N PRO A 38 10.21 -2.33 -16.48
CA PRO A 38 11.33 -1.60 -15.91
C PRO A 38 11.28 -1.62 -14.39
N ALA A 39 11.89 -2.64 -13.76
CA ALA A 39 12.09 -2.74 -12.30
C ALA A 39 12.78 -1.50 -11.69
N ARG A 40 13.36 -0.63 -12.53
CA ARG A 40 13.96 0.65 -12.16
C ARG A 40 12.93 1.65 -11.62
N VAL A 41 11.74 1.72 -12.19
CA VAL A 41 10.71 2.69 -11.76
C VAL A 41 10.21 2.38 -10.35
N PRO A 42 9.71 1.17 -10.03
CA PRO A 42 9.26 0.88 -8.67
C PRO A 42 10.42 0.91 -7.66
N ALA A 43 11.65 0.55 -8.05
CA ALA A 43 12.81 0.68 -7.19
C ALA A 43 13.14 2.15 -6.85
N LEU A 44 13.11 3.05 -7.85
CA LEU A 44 13.35 4.48 -7.66
C LEU A 44 12.22 5.13 -6.84
N VAL A 45 10.97 4.78 -7.11
CA VAL A 45 9.82 5.22 -6.30
C VAL A 45 9.96 4.75 -4.86
N THR A 46 10.34 3.49 -4.63
CA THR A 46 10.57 2.96 -3.27
C THR A 46 11.71 3.70 -2.57
N ALA A 47 12.83 3.94 -3.26
CA ALA A 47 13.96 4.66 -2.68
C ALA A 47 13.59 6.09 -2.28
N LEU A 48 12.85 6.81 -3.14
CA LEU A 48 12.35 8.15 -2.85
C LEU A 48 11.35 8.14 -1.69
N LEU A 49 10.44 7.15 -1.65
CA LEU A 49 9.47 7.00 -0.58
C LEU A 49 10.16 6.74 0.77
N CYS A 50 11.14 5.84 0.80
CA CYS A 50 11.96 5.57 1.97
C CYS A 50 12.75 6.80 2.42
N ALA A 51 13.35 7.54 1.49
CA ALA A 51 14.07 8.78 1.80
C ALA A 51 13.16 9.85 2.39
N LEU A 52 11.95 10.01 1.83
CA LEU A 52 10.94 10.95 2.31
C LEU A 52 10.45 10.58 3.71
N LEU A 53 10.14 9.29 3.95
CA LEU A 53 9.73 8.79 5.25
C LEU A 53 10.86 8.98 6.28
N ALA A 54 12.10 8.66 5.93
CA ALA A 54 13.26 8.88 6.80
C ALA A 54 13.46 10.36 7.13
N ALA A 55 13.30 11.27 6.16
CA ALA A 55 13.39 12.70 6.39
C ALA A 55 12.28 13.23 7.31
N ALA A 56 11.06 12.70 7.20
CA ALA A 56 9.92 13.13 7.99
C ALA A 56 9.89 12.55 9.42
N THR A 57 10.28 11.28 9.59
CA THR A 57 10.27 10.62 10.92
C THR A 57 11.54 10.80 11.72
N GLY A 58 12.69 11.06 11.07
CA GLY A 58 13.96 11.17 11.78
C GLY A 58 14.41 9.84 12.43
N PRO A 59 15.22 9.87 13.50
CA PRO A 59 15.82 8.68 14.11
C PRO A 59 14.85 7.86 15.00
N ARG A 60 13.54 8.08 14.89
CA ARG A 60 12.53 7.43 15.75
C ARG A 60 12.38 5.95 15.41
N PRO A 61 12.05 5.08 16.39
CA PRO A 61 12.00 3.63 16.19
C PRO A 61 10.94 3.19 15.16
N GLU A 62 9.85 3.93 15.01
CA GLU A 62 8.82 3.64 14.00
C GLU A 62 9.32 3.74 12.55
N LEU A 63 10.45 4.40 12.28
CA LEU A 63 11.05 4.46 10.94
C LEU A 63 11.33 3.05 10.40
N ALA A 64 11.74 2.10 11.25
CA ALA A 64 11.97 0.72 10.82
C ALA A 64 10.69 0.07 10.25
N ALA A 65 9.53 0.37 10.87
CA ALA A 65 8.24 -0.10 10.39
C ALA A 65 7.88 0.51 9.03
N TRP A 66 8.14 1.81 8.85
CA TRP A 66 7.90 2.51 7.59
C TRP A 66 8.79 2.03 6.45
N LEU A 67 10.08 1.81 6.72
CA LEU A 67 11.03 1.30 5.72
C LEU A 67 10.71 -0.14 5.31
N ALA A 68 10.17 -0.96 6.23
CA ALA A 68 9.69 -2.30 5.90
C ALA A 68 8.38 -2.27 5.09
N ALA A 69 7.47 -1.36 5.41
CA ALA A 69 6.17 -1.25 4.75
C ALA A 69 6.24 -0.59 3.36
N ALA A 70 7.12 0.39 3.16
CA ALA A 70 7.30 1.15 1.93
C ALA A 70 7.45 0.29 0.65
N PRO A 71 8.39 -0.68 0.56
CA PRO A 71 8.53 -1.52 -0.64
C PRO A 71 7.28 -2.35 -0.91
N VAL A 72 6.63 -2.87 0.14
CA VAL A 72 5.39 -3.66 0.02
C VAL A 72 4.25 -2.78 -0.51
N ALA A 73 4.11 -1.56 0.01
CA ALA A 73 3.13 -0.59 -0.45
C ALA A 73 3.30 -0.24 -1.94
N VAL A 74 4.54 -0.01 -2.39
CA VAL A 74 4.82 0.30 -3.81
C VAL A 74 4.46 -0.89 -4.72
N VAL A 75 4.81 -2.11 -4.31
CA VAL A 75 4.44 -3.33 -5.06
C VAL A 75 2.93 -3.47 -5.11
N LEU A 76 2.24 -3.35 -3.97
CA LEU A 76 0.78 -3.42 -3.89
C LEU A 76 0.11 -2.36 -4.80
N ALA A 77 0.56 -1.10 -4.76
CA ALA A 77 0.05 -0.05 -5.62
C ALA A 77 0.26 -0.35 -7.11
N SER A 78 1.45 -0.85 -7.48
CA SER A 78 1.77 -1.19 -8.87
C SER A 78 0.95 -2.37 -9.40
N VAL A 79 0.72 -3.37 -8.56
CA VAL A 79 -0.11 -4.54 -8.91
C VAL A 79 -1.58 -4.12 -8.98
N ASP A 80 -2.07 -3.31 -8.04
CA ASP A 80 -3.45 -2.85 -8.08
C ASP A 80 -3.74 -2.00 -9.32
N ALA A 81 -2.84 -1.07 -9.66
CA ALA A 81 -2.98 -0.26 -10.87
C ALA A 81 -2.96 -1.09 -12.17
N ALA A 82 -2.24 -2.22 -12.17
CA ALA A 82 -2.12 -3.08 -13.34
C ALA A 82 -3.27 -4.08 -13.49
N VAL A 83 -3.73 -4.68 -12.39
CA VAL A 83 -4.68 -5.81 -12.44
C VAL A 83 -5.96 -5.61 -11.61
N HIS A 84 -6.13 -4.45 -10.96
CA HIS A 84 -7.30 -4.11 -10.11
C HIS A 84 -7.57 -5.18 -9.03
N ARG A 85 -6.50 -5.79 -8.51
CA ARG A 85 -6.56 -6.87 -7.54
C ARG A 85 -5.37 -6.80 -6.61
N LEU A 86 -5.64 -6.78 -5.31
CA LEU A 86 -4.63 -6.87 -4.27
C LEU A 86 -4.30 -8.33 -3.95
N PRO A 87 -3.03 -8.75 -4.02
CA PRO A 87 -2.61 -10.11 -3.69
C PRO A 87 -2.58 -10.34 -2.17
N ASP A 88 -3.42 -11.27 -1.70
CA ASP A 88 -3.50 -11.71 -0.31
C ASP A 88 -2.16 -12.03 0.37
N PRO A 89 -1.18 -12.68 -0.30
CA PRO A 89 0.10 -13.01 0.33
C PRO A 89 0.95 -11.79 0.67
N LEU A 90 0.63 -10.58 0.18
CA LEU A 90 1.31 -9.33 0.56
C LEU A 90 0.48 -8.51 1.52
N THR A 91 -0.84 -8.47 1.34
CA THR A 91 -1.71 -7.64 2.17
C THR A 91 -1.87 -8.17 3.58
N LEU A 92 -1.98 -9.49 3.76
CA LEU A 92 -2.15 -10.09 5.08
C LEU A 92 -0.89 -9.94 5.96
N PRO A 93 0.33 -10.21 5.45
CA PRO A 93 1.53 -9.92 6.23
C PRO A 93 1.70 -8.43 6.53
N LEU A 94 1.27 -7.53 5.64
CA LEU A 94 1.33 -6.10 5.93
C LEU A 94 0.34 -5.71 7.04
N ALA A 95 -0.89 -6.24 6.98
CA ALA A 95 -1.94 -5.95 7.96
C ALA A 95 -1.60 -6.45 9.38
N ALA A 96 -0.90 -7.58 9.49
CA ALA A 96 -0.46 -8.13 10.78
C ALA A 96 0.93 -7.62 11.20
N GLY A 97 1.86 -7.55 10.24
CA GLY A 97 3.26 -7.20 10.46
C GLY A 97 3.45 -5.73 10.82
N LEU A 98 2.65 -4.82 10.26
CA LEU A 98 2.78 -3.40 10.56
C LEU A 98 2.40 -3.06 12.02
N PRO A 99 1.24 -3.49 12.57
CA PRO A 99 0.95 -3.34 13.99
C PRO A 99 1.97 -4.02 14.91
N ALA A 100 2.54 -5.16 14.49
CA ALA A 100 3.57 -5.87 15.25
C ALA A 100 4.88 -5.08 15.30
N LEU A 101 5.33 -4.54 14.17
CA LEU A 101 6.52 -3.68 14.09
C LEU A 101 6.33 -2.38 14.87
N LEU A 102 5.15 -1.77 14.80
CA LEU A 102 4.80 -0.60 15.61
C LEU A 102 4.73 -0.95 17.10
N GLY A 103 4.25 -2.13 17.47
CA GLY A 103 4.30 -2.63 18.84
C GLY A 103 5.73 -2.79 19.36
N ALA A 104 6.63 -3.32 18.53
CA ALA A 104 8.06 -3.38 18.85
C ALA A 104 8.69 -1.99 18.97
N ALA A 105 8.30 -1.04 18.11
CA ALA A 105 8.75 0.35 18.17
C ALA A 105 8.26 1.06 19.45
N ALA A 106 7.06 0.72 19.94
CA ALA A 106 6.50 1.27 21.18
C ALA A 106 7.27 0.83 22.45
N LEU A 107 8.07 -0.24 22.36
CA LEU A 107 8.93 -0.69 23.47
C LEU A 107 10.23 0.13 23.56
N LEU A 108 10.56 0.91 22.52
CA LEU A 108 11.78 1.70 22.45
C LEU A 108 11.52 3.16 22.87
N PRO A 109 12.42 3.78 23.64
CA PRO A 109 12.25 5.17 24.05
C PRO A 109 12.30 6.12 22.84
N GLY A 110 11.50 7.19 22.87
CA GLY A 110 11.48 8.22 21.82
C GLY A 110 10.52 7.95 20.66
N HIS A 111 9.60 6.98 20.79
CA HIS A 111 8.50 6.81 19.84
C HIS A 111 7.53 8.01 19.91
N ALA A 112 7.00 8.43 18.76
CA ALA A 112 6.03 9.54 18.72
C ALA A 112 4.56 9.10 18.83
N GLY A 113 4.27 7.82 18.61
CA GLY A 113 2.90 7.33 18.47
C GLY A 113 2.42 6.44 19.60
N SER A 114 1.19 5.92 19.42
CA SER A 114 0.54 5.01 20.35
C SER A 114 0.20 3.68 19.68
N TRP A 115 0.63 2.57 20.30
CA TRP A 115 0.28 1.23 19.83
C TRP A 115 -1.23 0.94 19.95
N THR A 116 -1.88 1.42 21.02
CA THR A 116 -3.34 1.30 21.16
C THR A 116 -4.06 2.11 20.10
N GLY A 117 -3.52 3.29 19.74
CA GLY A 117 -4.00 4.09 18.61
C GLY A 117 -3.89 3.35 17.28
N ALA A 118 -2.77 2.67 17.03
CA ALA A 118 -2.61 1.83 15.83
C ALA A 118 -3.63 0.68 15.78
N LEU A 119 -3.85 -0.04 16.89
CA LEU A 119 -4.84 -1.13 16.93
C LEU A 119 -6.27 -0.63 16.72
N LEU A 120 -6.65 0.46 17.40
CA LEU A 120 -7.97 1.07 17.23
C LEU A 120 -8.15 1.63 15.83
N GLY A 121 -7.11 2.24 15.26
CA GLY A 121 -7.13 2.72 13.89
C GLY A 121 -7.28 1.59 12.89
N ALA A 122 -6.55 0.49 13.05
CA ALA A 122 -6.68 -0.71 12.23
C ALA A 122 -8.10 -1.28 12.28
N ALA A 123 -8.68 -1.37 13.48
CA ALA A 123 -10.05 -1.84 13.69
C ALA A 123 -11.07 -0.87 13.07
N ALA A 124 -10.93 0.43 13.27
CA ALA A 124 -11.86 1.44 12.77
C ALA A 124 -11.89 1.50 11.24
N LEU A 125 -10.72 1.58 10.60
CA LEU A 125 -10.61 1.62 9.14
C LEU A 125 -10.98 0.28 8.51
N GLY A 126 -10.55 -0.83 9.12
CA GLY A 126 -10.92 -2.17 8.68
C GLY A 126 -12.42 -2.42 8.75
N ALA A 127 -13.06 -2.10 9.88
CA ALA A 127 -14.51 -2.23 10.05
C ALA A 127 -15.28 -1.27 9.13
N GLY A 128 -14.83 -0.03 8.99
CA GLY A 128 -15.46 0.96 8.10
C GLY A 128 -15.48 0.48 6.64
N TYR A 129 -14.35 -0.02 6.14
CA TYR A 129 -14.27 -0.57 4.77
C TYR A 129 -15.04 -1.88 4.64
N ALA A 130 -15.06 -2.73 5.67
CA ALA A 130 -15.87 -3.95 5.66
C ALA A 130 -17.37 -3.63 5.60
N VAL A 131 -17.85 -2.66 6.37
CA VAL A 131 -19.25 -2.19 6.31
C VAL A 131 -19.55 -1.61 4.94
N LEU A 132 -18.66 -0.77 4.40
CA LEU A 132 -18.84 -0.21 3.06
C LEU A 132 -18.91 -1.29 1.97
N PHE A 133 -18.09 -2.33 2.09
CA PHE A 133 -18.14 -3.49 1.20
C PHE A 133 -19.44 -4.28 1.33
N LEU A 134 -19.97 -4.45 2.54
CA LEU A 134 -21.24 -5.15 2.77
C LEU A 134 -22.43 -4.36 2.22
N VAL A 135 -22.40 -3.03 2.32
CA VAL A 135 -23.46 -2.15 1.80
C VAL A 135 -23.37 -2.00 0.28
N ASN A 136 -22.16 -1.88 -0.27
CA ASN A 136 -21.92 -1.68 -1.70
C ASN A 136 -20.75 -2.56 -2.21
N PRO A 137 -20.97 -3.87 -2.38
CA PRO A 137 -19.93 -4.79 -2.84
C PRO A 137 -19.50 -4.56 -4.28
N ALA A 138 -20.32 -3.84 -5.07
CA ALA A 138 -20.00 -3.47 -6.44
C ALA A 138 -19.07 -2.24 -6.53
N GLY A 139 -19.03 -1.41 -5.48
CA GLY A 139 -18.28 -0.16 -5.45
C GLY A 139 -16.86 -0.28 -4.88
N LEU A 140 -16.58 -1.30 -4.06
CA LEU A 140 -15.30 -1.46 -3.37
C LEU A 140 -14.71 -2.85 -3.63
N GLY A 141 -13.41 -2.89 -3.96
CA GLY A 141 -12.71 -4.15 -4.12
C GLY A 141 -12.50 -4.83 -2.77
N PHE A 142 -12.64 -6.16 -2.72
CA PHE A 142 -12.30 -6.92 -1.50
C PHE A 142 -10.82 -6.76 -1.09
N GLY A 143 -9.96 -6.40 -2.04
CA GLY A 143 -8.57 -6.02 -1.80
C GLY A 143 -8.41 -4.79 -0.90
N ASP A 144 -9.24 -3.76 -1.13
CA ASP A 144 -9.20 -2.50 -0.38
C ASP A 144 -9.56 -2.72 1.09
N VAL A 145 -10.52 -3.61 1.35
CA VAL A 145 -10.93 -4.02 2.71
C VAL A 145 -9.77 -4.68 3.46
N LYS A 146 -8.93 -5.47 2.78
CA LYS A 146 -7.76 -6.11 3.39
C LYS A 146 -6.62 -5.15 3.64
N LEU A 147 -6.52 -4.10 2.83
CA LEU A 147 -5.51 -3.07 3.00
C LEU A 147 -5.86 -2.11 4.14
N ALA A 148 -7.15 -1.83 4.34
CA ALA A 148 -7.63 -0.86 5.31
C ALA A 148 -7.09 -1.06 6.74
N PRO A 149 -7.00 -2.27 7.32
CA PRO A 149 -6.39 -2.48 8.63
C PRO A 149 -4.92 -2.05 8.69
N ALA A 150 -4.13 -2.30 7.65
CA ALA A 150 -2.73 -1.86 7.60
C ALA A 150 -2.63 -0.33 7.59
N LEU A 151 -3.45 0.35 6.77
CA LEU A 151 -3.46 1.82 6.72
C LEU A 151 -4.01 2.43 8.01
N GLY A 152 -5.02 1.81 8.60
CA GLY A 152 -5.57 2.18 9.89
C GLY A 152 -4.54 2.08 11.01
N ALA A 153 -3.72 1.02 11.00
CA ALA A 153 -2.59 0.90 11.92
C ALA A 153 -1.56 2.02 11.71
N ALA A 154 -1.21 2.27 10.45
CA ALA A 154 -0.22 3.29 10.09
C ALA A 154 -0.64 4.69 10.56
N LEU A 155 -1.90 5.05 10.28
CA LEU A 155 -2.42 6.37 10.58
C LEU A 155 -2.82 6.52 12.05
N GLY A 156 -3.45 5.49 12.62
CA GLY A 156 -3.85 5.47 14.03
C GLY A 156 -2.68 5.56 14.99
N TRP A 157 -1.48 5.16 14.58
CA TRP A 157 -0.24 5.37 15.34
C TRP A 157 -0.03 6.84 15.72
N TYR A 158 -0.30 7.77 14.81
CA TYR A 158 -0.16 9.22 15.02
C TYR A 158 -1.44 9.89 15.55
N GLY A 159 -2.52 9.14 15.73
CA GLY A 159 -3.77 9.62 16.31
C GLY A 159 -4.95 9.71 15.34
N TRP A 160 -6.11 10.09 15.87
CA TRP A 160 -7.37 10.12 15.14
C TRP A 160 -7.41 11.19 14.05
N ASP A 161 -6.83 12.36 14.30
CA ASP A 161 -6.80 13.45 13.30
C ASP A 161 -6.05 13.02 12.04
N VAL A 162 -4.91 12.33 12.22
CA VAL A 162 -4.11 11.79 11.13
C VAL A 162 -4.85 10.66 10.40
N LEU A 163 -5.58 9.81 11.14
CA LEU A 163 -6.43 8.77 10.57
C LEU A 163 -7.52 9.36 9.67
N PHE A 164 -8.28 10.32 10.16
CA PHE A 164 -9.34 10.93 9.37
C PHE A 164 -8.77 11.73 8.20
N ALA A 165 -7.70 12.51 8.40
CA ALA A 165 -7.05 13.25 7.33
C ALA A 165 -6.50 12.33 6.23
N GLY A 166 -5.82 11.25 6.59
CA GLY A 166 -5.26 10.30 5.63
C GLY A 166 -6.34 9.50 4.89
N ALA A 167 -7.38 9.03 5.59
CA ALA A 167 -8.52 8.36 4.96
C ALA A 167 -9.27 9.31 4.01
N PHE A 168 -9.56 10.53 4.46
CA PHE A 168 -10.21 11.55 3.64
C PHE A 168 -9.36 11.93 2.42
N ALA A 169 -8.05 12.09 2.58
CA ALA A 169 -7.14 12.35 1.46
C ALA A 169 -7.19 11.22 0.43
N GLY A 170 -7.24 9.95 0.88
CA GLY A 170 -7.38 8.80 -0.02
C GLY A 170 -8.69 8.84 -0.81
N PHE A 171 -9.81 9.12 -0.14
CA PHE A 171 -11.12 9.30 -0.79
C PHE A 171 -11.12 10.49 -1.76
N LEU A 172 -10.51 11.61 -1.38
CA LEU A 172 -10.43 12.81 -2.21
C LEU A 172 -9.61 12.55 -3.48
N LEU A 173 -8.46 11.89 -3.36
CA LEU A 173 -7.61 11.51 -4.49
C LEU A 173 -8.34 10.55 -5.44
N GLY A 174 -8.98 9.51 -4.90
CA GLY A 174 -9.75 8.55 -5.70
C GLY A 174 -10.97 9.19 -6.37
N GLY A 175 -11.69 10.05 -5.65
CA GLY A 175 -12.84 10.79 -6.16
C GLY A 175 -12.47 11.80 -7.24
N ALA A 176 -11.40 12.57 -7.05
CA ALA A 176 -10.88 13.51 -8.05
C ALA A 176 -10.42 12.78 -9.31
N TYR A 177 -9.74 11.63 -9.17
CA TYR A 177 -9.32 10.80 -10.30
C TYR A 177 -10.52 10.21 -11.06
N GLY A 178 -11.51 9.67 -10.34
CA GLY A 178 -12.75 9.16 -10.94
C GLY A 178 -13.53 10.26 -11.67
N LEU A 179 -13.63 11.44 -11.07
CA LEU A 179 -14.27 12.60 -11.69
C LEU A 179 -13.51 13.05 -12.95
N ALA A 180 -12.18 13.14 -12.90
CA ALA A 180 -11.36 13.50 -14.05
C ALA A 180 -11.54 12.51 -15.21
N LEU A 181 -11.58 11.20 -14.94
CA LEU A 181 -11.81 10.18 -15.97
C LEU A 181 -13.19 10.30 -16.62
N VAL A 182 -14.22 10.60 -15.85
CA VAL A 182 -15.59 10.84 -16.35
C VAL A 182 -15.63 12.11 -17.21
N LEU A 183 -15.01 13.20 -16.75
CA LEU A 183 -14.94 14.46 -17.50
C LEU A 183 -14.17 14.30 -18.82
N LEU A 184 -13.10 13.51 -18.81
CA LEU A 184 -12.31 13.18 -20.00
C LEU A 184 -12.99 12.14 -20.91
N ARG A 185 -14.19 11.65 -20.56
CA ARG A 185 -14.92 10.57 -21.25
C ARG A 185 -14.09 9.30 -21.47
N ARG A 186 -13.10 9.07 -20.61
CA ARG A 186 -12.20 7.90 -20.67
C ARG A 186 -12.67 6.74 -19.79
N ALA A 187 -13.67 6.96 -18.95
CA ALA A 187 -14.31 5.93 -18.15
C ALA A 187 -15.83 6.11 -18.17
N ASP A 188 -16.54 4.99 -18.16
CA ASP A 188 -17.99 4.94 -17.99
C ASP A 188 -18.31 4.64 -16.51
N ARG A 189 -19.56 4.82 -16.07
CA ARG A 189 -19.96 4.54 -14.67
C ARG A 189 -19.74 3.09 -14.23
N ARG A 190 -19.44 2.19 -15.18
CA ARG A 190 -19.18 0.76 -14.98
C ARG A 190 -17.69 0.40 -15.00
N SER A 191 -16.80 1.34 -15.28
CA SER A 191 -15.36 1.09 -15.30
C SER A 191 -14.84 0.95 -13.86
N ALA A 192 -14.28 -0.22 -13.53
CA ALA A 192 -13.63 -0.43 -12.24
C ALA A 192 -12.34 0.43 -12.18
N ILE A 193 -12.24 1.27 -11.15
CA ILE A 193 -11.07 2.14 -10.91
C ILE A 193 -10.24 1.52 -9.77
N PRO A 194 -8.91 1.45 -9.88
CA PRO A 194 -8.06 0.88 -8.84
C PRO A 194 -8.00 1.88 -7.69
N PHE A 195 -8.61 1.54 -6.55
CA PHE A 195 -8.72 2.45 -5.41
C PHE A 195 -7.50 2.34 -4.46
N GLY A 196 -6.79 1.22 -4.48
CA GLY A 196 -5.64 0.92 -3.63
C GLY A 196 -4.51 1.97 -3.70
N PRO A 197 -4.04 2.42 -4.89
CA PRO A 197 -3.01 3.44 -5.00
C PRO A 197 -3.41 4.77 -4.35
N PHE A 198 -4.68 5.16 -4.44
CA PHE A 198 -5.18 6.40 -3.84
C PHE A 198 -5.28 6.28 -2.32
N MET A 199 -5.72 5.11 -1.81
CA MET A 199 -5.69 4.82 -0.38
C MET A 199 -4.26 4.87 0.18
N LEU A 200 -3.29 4.28 -0.53
CA LEU A 200 -1.88 4.33 -0.15
C LEU A 200 -1.31 5.75 -0.21
N GLY A 201 -1.69 6.54 -1.21
CA GLY A 201 -1.32 7.95 -1.32
C GLY A 201 -1.87 8.77 -0.16
N GLY A 202 -3.15 8.60 0.19
CA GLY A 202 -3.76 9.25 1.35
C GLY A 202 -3.11 8.84 2.67
N ALA A 203 -2.81 7.55 2.83
CA ALA A 203 -2.12 7.03 4.00
C ALA A 203 -0.69 7.59 4.14
N LEU A 204 0.05 7.68 3.02
CA LEU A 204 1.37 8.31 2.99
C LEU A 204 1.28 9.77 3.45
N LEU A 205 0.35 10.54 2.90
CA LEU A 205 0.17 11.95 3.29
C LEU A 205 -0.15 12.08 4.78
N GLY A 206 -1.04 11.22 5.31
CA GLY A 206 -1.34 11.19 6.74
C GLY A 206 -0.11 10.86 7.59
N VAL A 207 0.63 9.80 7.24
CA VAL A 207 1.86 9.43 7.96
C VAL A 207 2.89 10.56 7.92
N LEU A 208 3.06 11.25 6.79
CA LEU A 208 3.98 12.39 6.69
C LEU A 208 3.53 13.56 7.58
N LEU A 209 2.24 13.88 7.57
CA LEU A 209 1.67 14.92 8.45
C LEU A 209 1.88 14.56 9.93
N GLY A 210 1.56 13.32 10.32
CA GLY A 210 1.78 12.82 11.68
C GLY A 210 3.26 12.88 12.07
N ALA A 211 4.14 12.38 11.21
CA ALA A 211 5.58 12.37 11.44
C ALA A 211 6.18 13.77 11.60
N LEU A 212 5.77 14.72 10.75
CA LEU A 212 6.21 16.12 10.79
C LEU A 212 5.64 16.86 12.01
N SER A 213 4.38 16.63 12.37
CA SER A 213 3.75 17.24 13.55
C SER A 213 4.36 16.75 14.88
N ALA A 214 4.90 15.53 14.87
CA ALA A 214 5.63 14.96 16.01
C ALA A 214 7.10 15.39 16.06
N ASN A 215 7.58 16.16 15.07
CA ASN A 215 8.92 16.73 15.11
C ASN A 215 8.86 18.07 15.88
N PRO A 216 9.62 18.22 16.98
CA PRO A 216 9.62 19.44 17.79
C PRO A 216 10.24 20.63 17.04
#